data_AF-A0A914HF21-F1
#
_entry.id   AF-A0A914HF21-F1
#
_cell.length_a   1.000
_cell.length_b   1.000
_cell.length_c   1.000
_cell.angle_alpha   90.00
_cell.angle_beta   90.00
_cell.angle_gamma   90.00
#
_symmetry.space_group_name_H-M   'P 1'
#
loop_
_entity.id
_entity.type
_entity.pdbx_description
1 polymer ?
#
loop_
_entity_poly.entity_id
_entity_poly.type
_entity_poly.pdbx_seq_one_letter_code
_entity_poly.pdbx_strand_id
1 'polypeptide(L)'
;MTSDQKLAKNTATAEDQQQINRFARLHKSYMSAKEKLTSLDNEAQNLNDAADELLLMDDEAVAKVPILVGSVFVHFDQKTVDERLDRLKADTQAEMDALRTRIRTMEAELAELRALLYAKFGENIHLETEEEGGETTRNGL
;
A
#
# COMPACT_ATOMS: atom_id res chain seq x y z
N MET A 1 -46.04 -16.37 -10.37
CA MET A 1 -45.15 -16.01 -9.24
C MET A 1 -44.88 -14.52 -9.35
N THR A 2 -45.28 -13.75 -8.35
CA THR A 2 -45.60 -12.32 -8.43
C THR A 2 -44.37 -11.42 -8.49
N SER A 3 -44.48 -10.34 -9.26
CA SER A 3 -43.46 -9.31 -9.48
C SER A 3 -42.90 -8.67 -8.20
N ASP A 4 -43.60 -8.79 -7.06
CA ASP A 4 -43.15 -8.29 -5.75
C ASP A 4 -41.90 -9.01 -5.23
N GLN A 5 -41.71 -10.29 -5.58
CA GLN A 5 -40.51 -11.05 -5.19
C GLN A 5 -39.24 -10.58 -5.93
N LYS A 6 -39.39 -9.87 -7.06
CA LYS A 6 -38.28 -9.34 -7.86
C LYS A 6 -37.84 -7.95 -7.39
N LEU A 7 -38.74 -7.15 -6.81
CA LEU A 7 -38.43 -5.81 -6.30
C LEU A 7 -37.69 -5.84 -4.96
N ALA A 8 -38.07 -6.74 -4.04
CA ALA A 8 -37.45 -6.86 -2.72
C ALA A 8 -35.98 -7.29 -2.76
N LYS A 9 -35.55 -7.95 -3.85
CA LYS A 9 -34.16 -8.34 -4.07
C LYS A 9 -33.24 -7.18 -4.51
N ASN A 10 -33.83 -6.04 -4.89
CA ASN A 10 -33.12 -4.92 -5.50
C ASN A 10 -33.09 -3.66 -4.62
N THR A 11 -33.67 -3.70 -3.42
CA THR A 11 -33.61 -2.60 -2.46
C THR A 11 -32.44 -2.81 -1.51
N ALA A 12 -31.41 -1.98 -1.62
CA ALA A 12 -30.29 -1.96 -0.68
C ALA A 12 -30.79 -1.63 0.73
N THR A 13 -30.48 -2.48 1.70
CA THR A 13 -30.81 -2.24 3.10
C THR A 13 -29.81 -1.28 3.75
N ALA A 14 -30.13 -0.73 4.91
CA ALA A 14 -29.20 0.10 5.66
C ALA A 14 -27.89 -0.65 6.02
N GLU A 15 -27.99 -1.95 6.31
CA GLU A 15 -26.84 -2.82 6.58
C GLU A 15 -25.96 -3.00 5.34
N ASP A 16 -26.56 -3.14 4.16
CA ASP A 16 -25.81 -3.23 2.90
C ASP A 16 -25.04 -1.95 2.59
N GLN A 17 -25.68 -0.80 2.79
CA GLN A 17 -25.01 0.48 2.60
C GLN A 17 -23.84 0.66 3.58
N GLN A 18 -23.94 0.11 4.81
CA GLN A 18 -22.81 0.09 5.75
C GLN A 18 -21.66 -0.76 5.22
N GLN A 19 -21.95 -1.93 4.64
CA GLN A 19 -20.94 -2.81 4.06
C GLN A 19 -20.27 -2.18 2.82
N ILE A 20 -21.04 -1.50 1.96
CA ILE A 20 -20.53 -0.74 0.82
C ILE A 20 -19.59 0.38 1.29
N ASN A 21 -20.03 1.16 2.29
CA ASN A 21 -19.21 2.24 2.84
C ASN A 21 -17.94 1.70 3.51
N ARG A 22 -18.02 0.56 4.19
CA ARG A 22 -16.86 -0.12 4.77
C ARG A 22 -15.89 -0.56 3.69
N PHE A 23 -16.39 -1.17 2.62
CA PHE A 23 -15.59 -1.59 1.48
C PHE A 23 -14.83 -0.42 0.84
N ALA A 24 -15.51 0.70 0.57
CA ALA A 24 -14.87 1.90 0.00
C ALA A 24 -13.75 2.46 0.91
N ARG A 25 -13.99 2.54 2.22
CA ARG A 25 -13.00 3.00 3.21
C ARG A 25 -11.81 2.05 3.33
N LEU A 26 -12.08 0.75 3.35
CA LEU A 26 -11.06 -0.29 3.42
C LEU A 26 -10.19 -0.27 2.16
N HIS A 27 -10.81 -0.14 0.98
CA HIS A 27 -10.09 -0.08 -0.29
C HIS A 27 -9.18 1.15 -0.36
N LYS A 28 -9.68 2.33 0.01
CA LYS A 28 -8.86 3.54 0.08
C LYS A 28 -7.65 3.36 1.01
N SER A 29 -7.86 2.72 2.16
CA SER A 29 -6.80 2.44 3.13
C SER A 29 -5.78 1.42 2.58
N TYR A 30 -6.25 0.42 1.85
CA TYR A 30 -5.43 -0.57 1.16
C TYR A 30 -4.56 0.06 0.07
N MET A 31 -5.13 0.91 -0.78
CA MET A 31 -4.38 1.63 -1.82
C MET A 31 -3.32 2.54 -1.22
N SER A 32 -3.67 3.33 -0.21
CA SER A 32 -2.71 4.17 0.50
C SER A 32 -1.59 3.36 1.17
N ALA A 33 -1.91 2.19 1.73
CA ALA A 33 -0.90 1.30 2.30
C ALA A 33 0.03 0.71 1.23
N LYS A 34 -0.49 0.37 0.04
CA LYS A 34 0.32 -0.07 -1.11
C LYS A 34 1.25 1.03 -1.61
N GLU A 35 0.74 2.25 -1.78
CA GLU A 35 1.56 3.41 -2.19
C GLU A 35 2.69 3.66 -1.19
N LYS A 36 2.38 3.64 0.11
CA LYS A 36 3.36 3.76 1.20
C LYS A 36 4.42 2.65 1.13
N LEU A 37 4.02 1.41 0.88
CA LEU A 37 4.95 0.29 0.72
C LEU A 37 5.89 0.49 -0.48
N THR A 38 5.37 0.94 -1.62
CA THR A 38 6.20 1.26 -2.80
C THR A 38 7.18 2.39 -2.49
N SER A 39 6.75 3.42 -1.77
CA SER A 39 7.64 4.51 -1.35
C SER A 39 8.78 4.01 -0.46
N LEU A 40 8.49 3.10 0.47
CA LEU A 40 9.52 2.50 1.35
C LEU A 40 10.46 1.56 0.59
N ASP A 41 9.98 0.84 -0.43
CA ASP A 41 10.83 0.01 -1.28
C ASP A 41 11.86 0.87 -2.03
N ASN A 42 11.42 2.00 -2.58
CA ASN A 42 12.32 2.98 -3.19
C ASN A 42 13.30 3.58 -2.17
N GLU A 43 12.85 3.89 -0.95
CA GLU A 43 13.72 4.38 0.11
C GLU A 43 14.78 3.33 0.52
N ALA A 44 14.39 2.07 0.64
CA ALA A 44 15.30 0.96 0.93
C ALA A 44 16.34 0.78 -0.18
N GLN A 45 15.95 0.89 -1.45
CA GLN A 45 16.87 0.88 -2.59
C GLN A 45 17.86 2.05 -2.50
N ASN A 46 17.36 3.27 -2.30
CA ASN A 46 18.22 4.46 -2.15
C ASN A 46 19.22 4.32 -0.99
N LEU A 47 18.81 3.71 0.14
CA LEU A 47 19.69 3.44 1.27
C LEU A 47 20.75 2.38 0.95
N ASN A 48 20.43 1.39 0.11
CA ASN A 48 21.40 0.40 -0.34
C ASN A 48 22.41 1.02 -1.31
N ASP A 49 21.94 1.77 -2.31
CA ASP A 49 22.80 2.46 -3.26
C ASP A 49 23.73 3.45 -2.54
N ALA A 50 23.21 4.21 -1.57
CA ALA A 50 24.03 5.11 -0.75
C ALA A 50 25.10 4.37 0.07
N ALA A 51 24.77 3.20 0.61
CA ALA A 51 25.74 2.40 1.34
C ALA A 51 26.83 1.83 0.41
N ASP A 52 26.44 1.37 -0.78
CA ASP A 52 27.38 0.84 -1.77
C ASP A 52 28.35 1.93 -2.27
N GLU A 53 27.86 3.15 -2.52
CA GLU A 53 28.71 4.29 -2.88
C GLU A 53 29.69 4.68 -1.76
N LEU A 54 29.25 4.65 -0.50
CA LEU A 54 30.13 4.92 0.64
C LEU A 54 31.24 3.87 0.79
N LEU A 55 30.97 2.60 0.45
CA LEU A 55 31.98 1.53 0.44
C LEU A 55 33.05 1.71 -0.64
N LEU A 56 32.75 2.46 -1.71
CA LEU A 56 33.69 2.76 -2.79
C LEU A 56 34.60 3.96 -2.49
N MET A 57 34.23 4.77 -1.50
CA MET A 57 35.01 5.92 -1.05
C MET A 57 36.13 5.51 -0.10
N ASP A 58 37.20 6.31 -0.06
CA ASP A 58 38.21 6.20 0.99
C ASP A 58 37.72 6.81 2.31
N ASP A 59 38.17 6.27 3.44
CA ASP A 59 37.74 6.67 4.78
C ASP A 59 37.88 8.19 5.02
N GLU A 60 38.88 8.84 4.41
CA GLU A 60 39.08 10.30 4.48
C GLU A 60 38.07 11.11 3.66
N ALA A 61 37.49 10.56 2.60
CA ALA A 61 36.40 11.20 1.87
C ALA A 61 35.06 10.98 2.55
N VAL A 62 34.78 9.80 3.11
CA VAL A 62 33.52 9.56 3.81
C VAL A 62 33.36 10.45 5.04
N ALA A 63 34.44 10.68 5.79
CA ALA A 63 34.42 11.63 6.91
C ALA A 63 34.07 13.08 6.50
N LYS A 64 34.11 13.40 5.20
CA LYS A 64 33.74 14.69 4.62
C LYS A 64 32.34 14.69 4.00
N VAL A 65 31.62 13.56 3.98
CA VAL A 65 30.24 13.48 3.48
C VAL A 65 29.29 13.98 4.57
N PRO A 66 28.59 15.11 4.34
CA PRO A 66 27.63 15.61 5.31
C PRO A 66 26.31 14.82 5.25
N ILE A 67 25.83 14.33 6.39
CA ILE A 67 24.52 13.69 6.50
C ILE A 67 23.46 14.73 6.87
N LEU A 68 22.37 14.77 6.11
CA LEU A 68 21.21 15.60 6.42
C LEU A 68 20.38 14.96 7.54
N VAL A 69 20.19 15.69 8.65
CA VAL A 69 19.33 15.30 9.76
C VAL A 69 18.27 16.38 9.96
N GLY A 70 17.03 16.09 9.56
CA GLY A 70 15.96 17.08 9.56
C GLY A 70 16.24 18.22 8.59
N SER A 71 16.77 19.34 9.12
CA SER A 71 17.09 20.55 8.34
C SER A 71 18.56 20.99 8.45
N VAL A 72 19.43 20.19 9.07
CA VAL A 72 20.84 20.52 9.26
C VAL A 72 21.76 19.42 8.74
N PHE A 73 22.94 19.81 8.26
CA PHE A 73 23.97 18.89 7.80
C PHE A 73 25.01 18.66 8.91
N VAL A 74 25.31 17.39 9.19
CA VAL A 74 26.25 16.98 10.24
C VAL A 74 27.26 15.99 9.66
N HIS A 75 28.54 16.18 9.97
CA HIS A 75 29.59 15.22 9.63
C HIS A 75 29.68 14.18 10.75
N PHE A 76 29.70 12.91 10.37
CA PHE A 76 29.89 11.80 11.27
C PHE A 76 31.18 11.07 10.90
N ASP A 77 31.79 10.38 11.87
CA ASP A 77 32.84 9.42 11.54
C ASP A 77 32.25 8.21 10.80
N GLN A 78 33.09 7.50 10.05
CA GLN A 78 32.69 6.33 9.24
C GLN A 78 31.84 5.35 10.03
N LYS A 79 32.31 4.98 11.22
CA LYS A 79 31.64 3.99 12.06
C LYS A 79 30.21 4.42 12.41
N THR A 80 30.02 5.69 12.75
CA THR A 80 28.70 6.24 13.07
C THR A 80 27.80 6.31 11.83
N VAL A 81 28.37 6.56 10.64
CA VAL A 81 27.63 6.51 9.37
C VAL A 81 27.10 5.09 9.11
N ASP A 82 27.98 4.09 9.22
CA ASP A 82 27.63 2.68 8.99
C ASP A 82 26.57 2.19 9.97
N GLU A 83 26.76 2.43 11.28
CA GLU A 83 25.79 2.05 12.31
C GLU A 83 24.42 2.71 12.09
N ARG A 84 24.40 3.93 11.55
CA ARG A 84 23.16 4.66 11.29
C ARG A 84 22.46 4.18 10.03
N LEU A 85 23.21 3.86 8.97
CA LEU A 85 22.67 3.25 7.76
C LEU A 85 22.06 1.89 8.06
N ASP A 86 22.75 1.05 8.83
CA ASP A 86 22.24 -0.26 9.23
C ASP A 86 20.95 -0.15 10.03
N ARG A 87 20.87 0.80 10.97
CA ARG A 87 19.62 1.08 11.71
C ARG A 87 18.50 1.55 10.79
N LEU A 88 18.76 2.50 9.89
CA LEU A 88 17.74 2.98 8.95
C LEU A 88 17.22 1.83 8.08
N LYS A 89 18.11 1.01 7.51
CA LYS A 89 17.73 -0.16 6.72
C LYS A 89 16.88 -1.14 7.52
N ALA A 90 17.26 -1.43 8.76
CA ALA A 90 16.51 -2.33 9.64
C ALA A 90 15.12 -1.78 9.99
N ASP A 91 15.02 -0.49 10.31
CA ASP A 91 13.75 0.18 10.64
C ASP A 91 12.82 0.23 9.41
N THR A 92 13.34 0.61 8.24
CA THR A 92 12.61 0.60 6.97
C THR A 92 12.10 -0.80 6.64
N GLN A 93 12.95 -1.83 6.77
CA GLN A 93 12.56 -3.21 6.51
C GLN A 93 11.45 -3.70 7.47
N ALA A 94 11.55 -3.35 8.76
CA ALA A 94 10.52 -3.68 9.75
C ALA A 94 9.18 -2.99 9.43
N GLU A 95 9.20 -1.71 9.02
CA GLU A 95 7.98 -0.99 8.60
C GLU A 95 7.36 -1.64 7.34
N MET A 96 8.20 -2.02 6.35
CA MET A 96 7.74 -2.72 5.16
C MET A 96 7.05 -4.05 5.48
N ASP A 97 7.61 -4.85 6.39
CA ASP A 97 7.04 -6.15 6.76
C ASP A 97 5.72 -6.02 7.54
N ALA A 98 5.62 -5.00 8.41
CA ALA A 98 4.37 -4.65 9.07
C ALA A 98 3.30 -4.21 8.06
N LEU A 99 3.66 -3.36 7.08
CA LEU A 99 2.75 -2.91 6.02
C LEU A 99 2.32 -4.07 5.11
N ARG A 100 3.24 -4.94 4.70
CA ARG A 100 2.92 -6.15 3.91
C ARG A 100 1.90 -7.04 4.62
N THR A 101 2.08 -7.24 5.92
CA THR A 101 1.13 -8.01 6.74
C THR A 101 -0.24 -7.34 6.76
N ARG A 102 -0.27 -6.02 7.01
CA ARG A 102 -1.51 -5.25 7.02
C ARG A 102 -2.23 -5.27 5.67
N ILE A 103 -1.50 -5.14 4.57
CA ILE A 103 -2.01 -5.20 3.19
C ILE A 103 -2.69 -6.55 2.95
N ARG A 104 -2.04 -7.67 3.32
CA ARG A 104 -2.63 -9.02 3.18
C ARG A 104 -3.94 -9.15 3.95
N THR A 105 -4.00 -8.63 5.18
CA THR A 105 -5.24 -8.64 5.98
C THR A 105 -6.34 -7.82 5.31
N MET A 106 -6.02 -6.61 4.84
CA MET A 106 -6.99 -5.74 4.17
C MET A 106 -7.46 -6.35 2.83
N GLU A 107 -6.58 -7.00 2.09
CA GLU A 107 -6.91 -7.69 0.84
C GLU A 107 -7.87 -8.87 1.05
N ALA A 108 -7.63 -9.70 2.08
CA ALA A 108 -8.54 -10.78 2.45
C ALA A 108 -9.93 -10.25 2.83
N GLU A 109 -9.98 -9.20 3.65
CA GLU A 109 -11.23 -8.58 4.08
C GLU A 109 -11.99 -7.90 2.90
N LEU A 110 -11.26 -7.29 1.96
CA LEU A 110 -11.83 -6.76 0.72
C LEU A 110 -12.43 -7.87 -0.13
N ALA A 111 -11.74 -9.01 -0.28
CA ALA A 111 -12.23 -10.15 -1.05
C ALA A 111 -13.52 -10.74 -0.46
N GLU A 112 -13.59 -10.87 0.87
CA GLU A 112 -14.79 -11.34 1.57
C GLU A 112 -15.98 -10.40 1.37
N LEU A 113 -15.78 -9.10 1.61
CA LEU A 113 -16.82 -8.08 1.42
C LEU A 113 -17.29 -8.04 -0.04
N ARG A 114 -16.35 -8.13 -0.99
CA ARG A 114 -16.66 -8.16 -2.42
C ARG A 114 -17.57 -9.35 -2.73
N ALA A 115 -17.17 -10.56 -2.32
CA ALA A 115 -17.95 -11.77 -2.58
C ALA A 115 -19.37 -11.69 -1.98
N LEU A 116 -19.50 -11.17 -0.75
CA LEU A 116 -20.80 -11.00 -0.10
C LEU A 116 -21.70 -10.02 -0.86
N LEU A 117 -21.16 -8.87 -1.24
CA LEU A 117 -21.90 -7.82 -1.95
C LEU A 117 -22.36 -8.30 -3.35
N TYR A 118 -21.49 -8.96 -4.13
CA TYR A 118 -21.91 -9.54 -5.42
C TYR A 118 -22.86 -10.73 -5.27
N ALA A 119 -22.73 -11.56 -4.22
CA ALA A 119 -23.68 -12.65 -3.98
C ALA A 119 -25.10 -12.13 -3.70
N LYS A 120 -25.21 -10.95 -3.07
CA LYS A 120 -26.50 -10.33 -2.72
C LYS A 120 -27.10 -9.49 -3.85
N PHE A 121 -26.28 -8.67 -4.51
CA PHE A 121 -26.73 -7.69 -5.51
C PHE A 121 -26.45 -8.08 -6.97
N GLY A 122 -25.64 -9.12 -7.21
CA GLY A 122 -25.26 -9.54 -8.56
C GLY A 122 -24.55 -8.41 -9.32
N GLU A 123 -24.91 -8.25 -10.60
CA GLU A 123 -24.39 -7.18 -11.47
C GLU A 123 -25.01 -5.80 -11.18
N ASN A 124 -25.95 -5.69 -10.23
CA ASN A 124 -26.67 -4.44 -9.94
C ASN A 124 -25.95 -3.54 -8.94
N ILE A 125 -24.71 -3.88 -8.53
CA ILE A 125 -23.89 -3.07 -7.62
C ILE A 125 -22.61 -2.64 -8.32
N HIS A 126 -22.30 -1.35 -8.24
CA HIS A 126 -21.03 -0.80 -8.67
C HIS A 126 -20.19 -0.47 -7.45
N LEU A 127 -19.04 -1.12 -7.33
CA LEU A 127 -18.06 -0.84 -6.29
C LEU A 127 -16.99 0.05 -6.91
N GLU A 128 -16.66 1.19 -6.27
CA GLU A 128 -15.70 2.21 -6.74
C GLU A 128 -14.26 1.69 -7.00
N THR A 129 -14.05 0.38 -6.96
CA THR A 129 -12.78 -0.33 -7.15
C THR A 129 -12.65 -0.96 -8.53
N GLU A 130 -13.68 -0.88 -9.37
CA GLU A 130 -13.69 -1.44 -10.73
C GLU A 130 -12.89 -0.61 -11.74
N GLU A 131 -12.43 0.61 -11.40
CA GLU A 131 -11.75 1.49 -12.35
C GLU A 131 -10.26 1.18 -12.59
N GLU A 132 -9.61 0.28 -11.85
CA GLU A 132 -8.17 -0.02 -12.04
C GLU A 132 -7.85 -1.32 -12.81
N GLY A 133 -8.83 -1.98 -13.44
CA GLY A 133 -8.56 -3.25 -14.16
C GLY A 133 -9.49 -3.61 -15.31
N GLY A 134 -10.24 -2.64 -15.85
CA GLY A 134 -11.34 -2.88 -16.79
C GLY A 134 -11.02 -2.73 -18.29
N GLU A 135 -9.81 -3.07 -18.78
CA GLU A 135 -9.61 -3.28 -20.22
C GLU A 135 -9.99 -4.71 -20.62
N THR A 136 -11.29 -5.05 -20.56
CA THR A 136 -11.83 -6.21 -21.31
C THR A 136 -13.28 -5.95 -21.72
N THR A 137 -13.52 -4.86 -22.46
CA THR A 137 -14.65 -4.79 -23.40
C THR A 137 -14.31 -3.85 -24.55
N ARG A 138 -13.46 -4.27 -25.49
CA ARG A 138 -13.47 -3.69 -26.83
C ARG A 138 -13.48 -4.78 -27.90
N ASN A 139 -14.70 -5.04 -28.36
CA ASN A 139 -15.12 -5.53 -29.66
C ASN A 139 -14.71 -6.95 -30.07
N GLY A 140 -15.63 -7.89 -29.79
CA GLY A 140 -16.02 -8.87 -30.79
C GLY A 140 -17.00 -8.23 -31.78
N LEU A 141 -16.53 -8.00 -32.99
CA LEU A 141 -17.28 -8.03 -34.25
C LEU A 141 -16.27 -8.37 -35.36
#